data_AF-A0AAD0YF93-F1
#
_entry.id   AF-A0AAD0YF93-F1
#
_cell.length_a   1.000
_cell.length_b   1.000
_cell.length_c   1.000
_cell.angle_alpha   90.00
_cell.angle_beta   90.00
_cell.angle_gamma   90.00
#
_symmetry.space_group_name_H-M   'P 1'
#
loop_
_entity.id
_entity.type
_entity.pdbx_description
1 polymer ?
#
loop_
_entity_poly.entity_id
_entity_poly.type
_entity_poly.pdbx_seq_one_letter_code
_entity_poly.pdbx_strand_id
1 'polypeptide(L)'
;MRKIIFTVFVFIAQFFCAQNVFLTKVEKTNENTDKFLYKIEDEKKDAEYLGEIEVQGFSNNDAEVFSLIYKKAKDIGANAFALKPFETVDGSLQNFNPANYRLSLYHLPKEKLLNQTGNLYLFASSEKDQKIAINMADYIISPRSYMVIQTISGEIYTISTKKLLGSTIKIQPKENSSNQYFQISAAKIKSDETGVGGLNLKSGDIIGLEKSYAEFLSVIYNKQKAE
;
A
#
# COMPACT_ATOMS: atom_id res chain seq x y z
N MET A 1 20.36 -29.21 -27.85
CA MET A 1 20.61 -27.75 -27.72
C MET A 1 19.35 -26.95 -27.41
N ARG A 2 18.28 -27.00 -28.21
CA ARG A 2 17.05 -26.20 -27.99
C ARG A 2 16.39 -26.36 -26.60
N LYS A 3 16.37 -27.58 -26.06
CA LYS A 3 15.83 -27.87 -24.71
C LYS A 3 16.68 -27.27 -23.58
N ILE A 4 18.02 -27.32 -23.72
CA ILE A 4 18.95 -26.75 -22.73
C ILE A 4 18.84 -25.23 -22.73
N ILE A 5 18.75 -24.59 -23.90
CA ILE A 5 18.51 -23.15 -24.02
C ILE A 5 17.20 -22.75 -23.36
N PHE A 6 16.12 -23.53 -23.56
CA PHE A 6 14.83 -23.27 -22.92
C PHE A 6 14.92 -23.41 -21.39
N THR A 7 15.58 -24.46 -20.88
CA THR A 7 15.79 -24.63 -19.43
C THR A 7 16.62 -23.49 -18.83
N VAL A 8 17.72 -23.09 -19.48
CA VAL A 8 18.56 -21.98 -19.04
C VAL A 8 17.76 -20.67 -19.07
N PHE A 9 16.96 -20.43 -20.10
CA PHE A 9 16.12 -19.24 -20.21
C PHE A 9 15.04 -19.20 -19.11
N VAL A 10 14.39 -20.33 -18.81
CA VAL A 10 13.43 -20.44 -17.70
C VAL A 10 14.10 -20.15 -16.35
N PHE A 11 15.30 -20.68 -16.11
CA PHE A 11 16.06 -20.39 -14.89
C PHE A 11 16.47 -18.92 -14.79
N ILE A 12 16.96 -18.32 -15.88
CA ILE A 12 17.36 -16.91 -15.92
C ILE A 12 16.14 -15.99 -15.70
N ALA A 13 14.98 -16.33 -16.27
CA ALA A 13 13.74 -15.56 -16.09
C ALA A 13 13.28 -15.49 -14.63
N GLN A 14 13.60 -16.48 -13.79
CA GLN A 14 13.29 -16.44 -12.35
C GLN A 14 14.08 -15.36 -11.61
N PHE A 15 15.27 -14.97 -12.10
CA PHE A 15 16.09 -13.93 -11.47
C PHE A 15 15.62 -12.50 -11.79
N PHE A 16 14.79 -12.31 -12.82
CA PHE A 16 14.37 -10.97 -13.29
C PHE A 16 13.08 -10.45 -12.63
N CYS A 17 12.45 -11.21 -11.74
CA CYS A 17 11.14 -10.86 -11.15
C CYS A 17 11.14 -10.75 -9.61
N ALA A 18 12.31 -10.66 -8.96
CA ALA A 18 12.37 -10.59 -7.50
C ALA A 18 12.61 -9.15 -7.03
N GLN A 19 11.62 -8.55 -6.36
CA GLN A 19 11.87 -7.40 -5.50
C GLN A 19 12.40 -7.92 -4.15
N ASN A 20 13.61 -7.51 -3.81
CA ASN A 20 14.28 -7.90 -2.58
C ASN A 20 14.07 -6.83 -1.51
N VAL A 21 13.93 -7.29 -0.26
CA VAL A 21 13.81 -6.42 0.92
C VAL A 21 14.96 -6.75 1.86
N PHE A 22 15.83 -5.78 2.12
CA PHE A 22 17.01 -5.92 2.98
C PHE A 22 16.84 -5.07 4.24
N LEU A 23 17.18 -5.64 5.39
CA LEU A 23 17.39 -4.86 6.62
C LEU A 23 18.85 -4.40 6.58
N THR A 24 19.09 -3.21 6.04
CA THR A 24 20.44 -2.74 5.70
C THR A 24 21.16 -2.13 6.89
N LYS A 25 20.42 -1.66 7.89
CA LYS A 25 20.97 -1.13 9.13
C LYS A 25 20.11 -1.52 10.32
N VAL A 26 20.78 -1.93 11.40
CA VAL A 26 20.19 -2.07 12.74
C VAL A 26 21.03 -1.21 13.67
N GLU A 27 20.44 -0.12 14.15
CA GLU A 27 21.04 0.76 15.16
C GLU A 27 20.72 0.24 16.56
N LYS A 28 19.45 -0.15 16.77
CA LYS A 28 18.92 -0.63 18.05
C LYS A 28 17.80 -1.63 17.81
N THR A 29 17.52 -2.41 18.84
CA THR A 29 16.33 -3.27 18.93
C THR A 29 15.46 -2.83 20.11
N ASN A 30 14.16 -3.09 20.02
CA ASN A 30 13.19 -2.78 21.07
C ASN A 30 12.32 -4.02 21.33
N GLU A 31 11.95 -4.31 22.58
CA GLU A 31 11.12 -5.49 22.93
C GLU A 31 9.61 -5.28 22.67
N ASN A 32 9.29 -4.40 21.74
CA ASN A 32 7.93 -4.06 21.38
C ASN A 32 7.19 -5.21 20.67
N THR A 33 5.94 -5.44 21.06
CA THR A 33 5.07 -6.51 20.54
C THR A 33 3.89 -5.98 19.72
N ASP A 34 3.86 -4.68 19.41
CA ASP A 34 2.81 -4.08 18.60
C ASP A 34 2.65 -4.77 17.24
N LYS A 35 1.40 -5.08 16.90
CA LYS A 35 1.04 -5.71 15.62
C LYS A 35 0.94 -4.72 14.45
N PHE A 36 1.06 -3.42 14.70
CA PHE A 36 0.92 -2.41 13.66
C PHE A 36 2.27 -1.91 13.17
N LEU A 37 2.32 -1.42 11.94
CA LEU A 37 3.47 -0.73 11.37
C LEU A 37 2.98 0.51 10.63
N TYR A 38 2.97 1.65 11.31
CA TYR A 38 2.36 2.87 10.81
C TYR A 38 3.36 3.85 10.21
N LYS A 39 2.90 4.60 9.22
CA LYS A 39 3.67 5.69 8.66
C LYS A 39 3.70 6.86 9.66
N ILE A 40 4.89 7.43 9.87
CA ILE A 40 5.08 8.66 10.66
C ILE A 40 5.78 9.73 9.82
N GLU A 41 5.47 11.00 10.08
CA GLU A 41 6.12 12.15 9.44
C GLU A 41 6.62 13.14 10.49
N ASP A 42 5.72 13.93 11.07
CA ASP A 42 6.07 14.93 12.09
C ASP A 42 6.46 14.25 13.41
N GLU A 43 5.92 13.07 13.69
CA GLU A 43 6.14 12.32 14.93
C GLU A 43 7.55 11.73 15.03
N LYS A 44 8.36 11.82 13.96
CA LYS A 44 9.77 11.36 13.96
C LYS A 44 10.59 11.95 15.08
N LYS A 45 10.28 13.18 15.52
CA LYS A 45 11.03 13.89 16.57
C LYS A 45 10.93 13.21 17.93
N ASP A 46 9.84 12.48 18.16
CA ASP A 46 9.54 11.78 19.41
C ASP A 46 9.78 10.27 19.32
N ALA A 47 10.20 9.78 18.15
CA ALA A 47 10.35 8.37 17.85
C ALA A 47 11.80 7.91 18.03
N GLU A 48 11.98 6.71 18.58
CA GLU A 48 13.29 6.08 18.66
C GLU A 48 13.62 5.44 17.31
N TYR A 49 14.70 5.89 16.67
CA TYR A 49 15.20 5.28 15.44
C TYR A 49 15.87 3.93 15.73
N LEU A 50 15.47 2.90 14.98
CA LEU A 50 15.93 1.52 15.18
C LEU A 50 16.78 0.99 14.02
N GLY A 51 16.52 1.43 12.78
CA GLY A 51 17.23 0.88 11.63
C GLY A 51 16.68 1.32 10.28
N GLU A 52 17.12 0.62 9.23
CA GLU A 52 16.74 0.92 7.84
C GLU A 52 16.44 -0.35 7.05
N ILE A 53 15.39 -0.27 6.25
CA ILE A 53 15.08 -1.24 5.21
C ILE A 53 15.37 -0.61 3.85
N GLU A 54 15.95 -1.39 2.96
CA GLU A 54 16.10 -1.06 1.55
C GLU A 54 15.32 -2.07 0.70
N VAL A 55 14.53 -1.54 -0.23
CA VAL A 55 13.77 -2.34 -1.19
C VAL A 55 14.38 -2.13 -2.57
N GLN A 56 14.70 -3.22 -3.25
CA GLN A 56 15.40 -3.22 -4.55
C GLN A 56 14.71 -4.13 -5.56
N GLY A 57 14.49 -3.65 -6.78
CA GLY A 57 13.86 -4.39 -7.87
C GLY A 57 12.37 -4.10 -8.01
N PHE A 58 11.74 -4.64 -9.05
CA PHE A 58 10.32 -4.41 -9.36
C PHE A 58 9.46 -5.58 -8.87
N SER A 59 8.30 -5.28 -8.28
CA SER A 59 7.24 -6.25 -7.99
C SER A 59 5.88 -5.64 -8.31
N ASN A 60 4.97 -6.48 -8.81
CA ASN A 60 3.55 -6.16 -8.96
C ASN A 60 2.71 -6.68 -7.77
N ASN A 61 3.35 -7.29 -6.77
CA ASN A 61 2.73 -7.84 -5.58
C ASN A 61 3.08 -6.99 -4.33
N ASP A 62 2.46 -5.82 -4.23
CA ASP A 62 2.72 -4.87 -3.13
C ASP A 62 2.45 -5.50 -1.74
N ALA A 63 1.52 -6.45 -1.64
CA ALA A 63 1.20 -7.13 -0.39
C ALA A 63 2.32 -8.06 0.10
N GLU A 64 2.97 -8.78 -0.83
CA GLU A 64 4.12 -9.62 -0.51
C GLU A 64 5.32 -8.78 -0.08
N VAL A 65 5.57 -7.69 -0.78
CA VAL A 65 6.63 -6.73 -0.46
C VAL A 65 6.40 -6.14 0.92
N PHE A 66 5.17 -5.69 1.21
CA PHE A 66 4.80 -5.20 2.52
C PHE A 66 4.98 -6.27 3.61
N SER A 67 4.61 -7.53 3.35
CA SER A 67 4.78 -8.63 4.31
C SER A 67 6.26 -8.84 4.68
N LEU A 68 7.17 -8.74 3.70
CA LEU A 68 8.61 -8.84 3.94
C LEU A 68 9.16 -7.63 4.72
N ILE A 69 8.72 -6.42 4.38
CA ILE A 69 9.05 -5.19 5.12
C ILE A 69 8.56 -5.30 6.56
N TYR A 70 7.29 -5.67 6.74
CA TYR A 70 6.65 -5.84 8.02
C TYR A 70 7.42 -6.83 8.89
N LYS A 71 7.73 -8.02 8.37
CA LYS A 71 8.50 -9.03 9.09
C LYS A 71 9.84 -8.48 9.59
N LYS A 72 10.62 -7.86 8.71
CA LYS A 72 11.94 -7.29 9.06
C LYS A 72 11.86 -6.14 10.05
N ALA A 73 10.82 -5.31 9.95
CA ALA A 73 10.56 -4.26 10.92
C ALA A 73 10.25 -4.85 12.31
N LYS A 74 9.45 -5.93 12.36
CA LYS A 74 9.12 -6.62 13.61
C LYS A 74 10.31 -7.36 14.22
N ASP A 75 11.23 -7.87 13.41
CA ASP A 75 12.45 -8.52 13.89
C ASP A 75 13.31 -7.60 14.78
N ILE A 76 13.18 -6.27 14.65
CA ILE A 76 13.89 -5.27 15.48
C ILE A 76 12.97 -4.48 16.43
N GLY A 77 11.68 -4.80 16.50
CA GLY A 77 10.70 -4.13 17.37
C GLY A 77 10.10 -2.83 16.83
N ALA A 78 10.28 -2.52 15.54
CA ALA A 78 9.72 -1.30 14.96
C ALA A 78 8.19 -1.38 14.83
N ASN A 79 7.50 -0.29 15.16
CA ASN A 79 6.05 -0.11 14.95
C ASN A 79 5.72 1.11 14.09
N ALA A 80 6.73 1.85 13.67
CA ALA A 80 6.58 2.98 12.79
C ALA A 80 7.66 3.00 11.70
N PHE A 81 7.35 3.62 10.58
CA PHE A 81 8.29 3.78 9.47
C PHE A 81 8.12 5.12 8.77
N ALA A 82 9.16 5.52 8.04
CA ALA A 82 9.10 6.68 7.16
C ALA A 82 9.97 6.49 5.93
N LEU A 83 9.59 7.13 4.83
CA LEU A 83 10.40 7.16 3.62
C LEU A 83 11.70 7.93 3.89
N LYS A 84 12.82 7.32 3.51
CA LYS A 84 14.14 7.95 3.47
C LYS A 84 14.56 8.14 2.01
N PRO A 85 14.50 9.36 1.47
CA PRO A 85 14.94 9.63 0.10
C PRO A 85 16.43 9.29 -0.10
N PHE A 86 16.80 8.96 -1.34
CA PHE A 86 18.22 8.88 -1.72
C PHE A 86 18.77 10.30 -1.96
N GLU A 87 20.03 10.50 -1.60
CA GLU A 87 20.78 11.70 -1.94
C GLU A 87 21.58 11.45 -3.22
N THR A 88 21.57 12.42 -4.12
CA THR A 88 22.42 12.44 -5.32
C THR A 88 23.81 12.96 -4.99
N VAL A 89 24.75 12.87 -5.94
CA VAL A 89 26.15 13.29 -5.74
C VAL A 89 26.28 14.78 -5.39
N ASP A 90 25.35 15.61 -5.83
CA ASP A 90 25.27 17.04 -5.52
C ASP A 90 24.52 17.35 -4.20
N GLY A 91 24.09 16.32 -3.46
CA GLY A 91 23.35 16.45 -2.21
C GLY A 91 21.86 16.74 -2.35
N SER A 92 21.32 16.79 -3.58
CA SER A 92 19.88 16.92 -3.79
C SER A 92 19.14 15.59 -3.53
N LEU A 93 17.82 15.66 -3.29
CA LEU A 93 17.03 14.47 -3.02
C LEU A 93 16.52 13.86 -4.33
N GLN A 94 16.75 12.57 -4.51
CA GLN A 94 16.25 11.83 -5.65
C GLN A 94 14.72 11.69 -5.57
N ASN A 95 14.07 11.78 -6.73
CA ASN A 95 12.66 11.44 -6.87
C ASN A 95 12.39 10.00 -6.42
N PHE A 96 11.22 9.80 -5.81
CA PHE A 96 10.80 8.48 -5.37
C PHE A 96 10.77 7.48 -6.53
N ASN A 97 11.33 6.29 -6.31
CA ASN A 97 11.30 5.19 -7.25
C ASN A 97 10.63 3.97 -6.60
N PRO A 98 9.46 3.50 -7.08
CA PRO A 98 8.78 2.35 -6.48
C PRO A 98 9.56 1.03 -6.62
N ALA A 99 10.55 0.96 -7.49
CA ALA A 99 11.45 -0.18 -7.60
C ALA A 99 12.68 -0.08 -6.68
N ASN A 100 13.02 1.11 -6.18
CA ASN A 100 14.20 1.30 -5.32
C ASN A 100 13.94 2.41 -4.30
N TYR A 101 13.72 2.04 -3.04
CA TYR A 101 13.45 3.00 -1.96
C TYR A 101 13.97 2.50 -0.61
N ARG A 102 14.19 3.45 0.31
CA ARG A 102 14.60 3.17 1.69
C ARG A 102 13.55 3.62 2.68
N LEU A 103 13.36 2.83 3.72
CA LEU A 103 12.49 3.14 4.85
C LEU A 103 13.33 3.20 6.11
N SER A 104 13.23 4.29 6.87
CA SER A 104 13.71 4.34 8.24
C SER A 104 12.67 3.72 9.16
N LEU A 105 13.14 2.91 10.11
CA LEU A 105 12.32 2.17 11.06
C LEU A 105 12.43 2.78 12.45
N TYR A 106 11.29 2.85 13.13
CA TYR A 106 11.19 3.51 14.43
C TYR A 106 10.33 2.71 15.41
N HIS A 107 10.57 2.95 16.69
CA HIS A 107 9.62 2.70 17.76
C HIS A 107 9.02 4.03 18.23
N LEU A 108 7.70 4.09 18.30
CA LEU A 108 6.96 5.22 18.85
C LEU A 108 5.83 4.69 19.73
N PRO A 109 5.71 5.11 21.01
CA PRO A 109 4.59 4.75 21.85
C PRO A 109 3.25 5.09 21.18
N LYS A 110 2.27 4.20 21.32
CA LYS A 110 1.00 4.29 20.58
C LYS A 110 0.25 5.59 20.86
N GLU A 111 0.39 6.14 22.05
CA GLU A 111 -0.25 7.37 22.52
C GLU A 111 0.28 8.61 21.79
N LYS A 112 1.47 8.51 21.19
CA LYS A 112 2.10 9.59 20.41
C LYS A 112 1.78 9.53 18.91
N LEU A 113 0.98 8.56 18.45
CA LEU A 113 0.56 8.49 17.04
C LEU A 113 -0.56 9.50 16.78
N LEU A 114 -0.30 10.52 15.96
CA LEU A 114 -1.21 11.65 15.74
C LEU A 114 -2.08 11.50 14.48
N ASN A 115 -1.77 10.56 13.59
CA ASN A 115 -2.34 10.44 12.24
C ASN A 115 -3.78 9.90 12.17
N GLN A 116 -4.74 10.53 12.87
CA GLN A 116 -6.18 10.22 12.75
C GLN A 116 -6.96 11.47 12.34
N THR A 117 -7.03 11.70 11.03
CA THR A 117 -7.74 12.83 10.43
C THR A 117 -9.22 12.53 10.10
N GLY A 118 -9.67 11.29 10.29
CA GLY A 118 -11.02 10.86 9.87
C GLY A 118 -11.23 10.83 8.35
N ASN A 119 -10.17 10.93 7.57
CA ASN A 119 -10.25 11.02 6.12
C ASN A 119 -10.49 9.63 5.49
N LEU A 120 -11.11 9.64 4.31
CA LEU A 120 -11.32 8.45 3.50
C LEU A 120 -10.23 8.37 2.41
N TYR A 121 -9.55 7.24 2.34
CA TYR A 121 -8.51 6.95 1.35
C TYR A 121 -8.98 5.87 0.38
N LEU A 122 -8.91 6.16 -0.92
CA LEU A 122 -9.31 5.26 -1.99
C LEU A 122 -8.10 4.95 -2.89
N PHE A 123 -7.63 3.71 -2.86
CA PHE A 123 -6.46 3.25 -3.62
C PHE A 123 -6.88 2.51 -4.88
N ALA A 124 -6.19 2.77 -6.00
CA ALA A 124 -6.30 1.98 -7.22
C ALA A 124 -5.03 1.15 -7.43
N SER A 125 -5.07 -0.11 -6.98
CA SER A 125 -3.95 -1.05 -7.15
C SER A 125 -3.98 -1.79 -8.49
N SER A 126 -4.94 -1.49 -9.37
CA SER A 126 -5.05 -2.11 -10.68
C SER A 126 -4.09 -1.47 -11.67
N GLU A 127 -3.64 -2.23 -12.67
CA GLU A 127 -2.87 -1.73 -13.83
C GLU A 127 -3.72 -0.91 -14.82
N LYS A 128 -4.97 -0.60 -14.47
CA LYS A 128 -5.93 0.10 -15.33
C LYS A 128 -6.63 1.19 -14.52
N ASP A 129 -7.09 2.22 -15.21
CA ASP A 129 -7.93 3.26 -14.61
C ASP A 129 -9.17 2.65 -13.93
N GLN A 130 -9.48 3.14 -12.73
CA GLN A 130 -10.67 2.77 -11.99
C GLN A 130 -11.68 3.92 -12.03
N LYS A 131 -12.76 3.71 -12.78
CA LYS A 131 -13.93 4.59 -12.73
C LYS A 131 -14.73 4.30 -11.47
N ILE A 132 -14.98 5.31 -10.67
CA ILE A 132 -15.83 5.23 -9.48
C ILE A 132 -16.83 6.39 -9.48
N ALA A 133 -17.87 6.27 -8.66
CA ALA A 133 -18.70 7.41 -8.27
C ALA A 133 -18.68 7.58 -6.76
N ILE A 134 -18.55 8.82 -6.29
CA ILE A 134 -18.71 9.21 -4.89
C ILE A 134 -19.86 10.21 -4.84
N ASN A 135 -20.93 9.88 -4.10
CA ASN A 135 -22.14 10.71 -4.03
C ASN A 135 -22.67 11.12 -5.41
N MET A 136 -22.67 10.16 -6.35
CA MET A 136 -23.07 10.33 -7.77
C MET A 136 -22.12 11.18 -8.64
N ALA A 137 -21.09 11.82 -8.06
CA ALA A 137 -20.04 12.46 -8.83
C ALA A 137 -19.01 11.42 -9.31
N ASP A 138 -18.63 11.51 -10.57
CA ASP A 138 -17.73 10.56 -11.22
C ASP A 138 -16.26 10.93 -11.01
N TYR A 139 -15.43 9.92 -10.76
CA TYR A 139 -13.99 10.08 -10.66
C TYR A 139 -13.28 8.96 -11.41
N ILE A 140 -12.08 9.26 -11.90
CA ILE A 140 -11.14 8.27 -12.44
C ILE A 140 -9.93 8.25 -11.54
N ILE A 141 -9.61 7.09 -10.96
CA ILE A 141 -8.37 6.88 -10.22
C ILE A 141 -7.38 6.15 -11.12
N SER A 142 -6.23 6.77 -11.41
CA SER A 142 -5.19 6.17 -12.25
C SER A 142 -4.50 4.98 -11.56
N PRO A 143 -3.86 4.07 -12.33
CA PRO A 143 -3.06 2.97 -11.77
C PRO A 143 -2.02 3.44 -10.74
N ARG A 144 -1.83 2.65 -9.69
CA ARG A 144 -0.87 2.93 -8.60
C ARG A 144 -0.99 4.36 -8.05
N SER A 145 -2.23 4.79 -7.86
CA SER A 145 -2.55 6.07 -7.26
C SER A 145 -3.62 5.94 -6.18
N TYR A 146 -3.79 6.99 -5.38
CA TYR A 146 -4.84 7.07 -4.38
C TYR A 146 -5.42 8.47 -4.28
N MET A 147 -6.68 8.55 -3.89
CA MET A 147 -7.37 9.80 -3.58
C MET A 147 -7.67 9.88 -2.08
N VAL A 148 -7.70 11.11 -1.56
CA VAL A 148 -8.07 11.40 -0.18
C VAL A 148 -9.30 12.29 -0.19
N ILE A 149 -10.37 11.84 0.45
CA ILE A 149 -11.60 12.60 0.64
C ILE A 149 -11.63 13.07 2.09
N GLN A 150 -11.67 14.39 2.25
CA GLN A 150 -11.93 14.99 3.56
C GLN A 150 -13.39 14.74 3.90
N THR A 151 -13.63 14.12 5.05
CA THR A 151 -14.97 13.74 5.44
C THR A 151 -15.56 14.66 6.48
N ILE A 152 -16.88 14.82 6.44
CA ILE A 152 -17.65 15.55 7.44
C ILE A 152 -18.38 14.52 8.31
N SER A 153 -18.26 14.68 9.63
CA SER A 153 -18.92 13.81 10.60
C SER A 153 -20.43 13.76 10.36
N GLY A 154 -21.00 12.55 10.36
CA GLY A 154 -22.43 12.33 10.15
C GLY A 154 -22.90 12.33 8.69
N GLU A 155 -22.09 12.80 7.73
CA GLU A 155 -22.42 12.70 6.31
C GLU A 155 -22.27 11.27 5.79
N ILE A 156 -23.15 10.88 4.87
CA ILE A 156 -23.10 9.57 4.22
C ILE A 156 -22.39 9.71 2.87
N TYR A 157 -21.26 9.03 2.73
CA TYR A 157 -20.52 8.89 1.47
C TYR A 157 -20.89 7.56 0.81
N THR A 158 -21.51 7.62 -0.36
CA THR A 158 -21.82 6.45 -1.19
C THR A 158 -20.76 6.30 -2.28
N ILE A 159 -19.99 5.22 -2.26
CA ILE A 159 -18.89 4.96 -3.20
C ILE A 159 -19.24 3.73 -4.02
N SER A 160 -19.19 3.82 -5.34
CA SER A 160 -19.50 2.69 -6.23
C SER A 160 -18.46 2.54 -7.34
N THR A 161 -18.26 1.32 -7.82
CA THR A 161 -17.34 1.02 -8.95
C THR A 161 -17.96 1.24 -10.33
N LYS A 162 -19.20 1.77 -10.40
CA LYS A 162 -19.96 2.07 -11.65
C LYS A 162 -20.13 0.93 -12.66
N LYS A 163 -19.82 -0.31 -12.30
CA LYS A 163 -19.93 -1.47 -13.19
C LYS A 163 -21.24 -2.20 -12.96
N LEU A 164 -21.73 -2.92 -13.97
CA LEU A 164 -23.04 -3.57 -13.98
C LEU A 164 -23.30 -4.47 -12.75
N LEU A 165 -22.25 -5.11 -12.23
CA LEU A 165 -22.27 -5.93 -11.01
C LEU A 165 -21.19 -5.45 -10.03
N GLY A 166 -21.00 -4.13 -9.98
CA GLY A 166 -19.90 -3.51 -9.25
C GLY A 166 -20.27 -3.29 -7.79
N SER A 167 -19.28 -3.38 -6.89
CA SER A 167 -19.49 -3.09 -5.48
C SER A 167 -19.88 -1.63 -5.23
N THR A 168 -20.76 -1.42 -4.26
CA THR A 168 -21.12 -0.12 -3.69
C THR A 168 -21.04 -0.20 -2.17
N ILE A 169 -20.42 0.78 -1.53
CA ILE A 169 -20.36 0.90 -0.06
C ILE A 169 -20.93 2.25 0.37
N LYS A 170 -21.48 2.29 1.58
CA LYS A 170 -21.90 3.52 2.25
C LYS A 170 -21.09 3.68 3.53
N ILE A 171 -20.51 4.85 3.71
CA ILE A 171 -19.67 5.17 4.86
C ILE A 171 -20.26 6.39 5.53
N GLN A 172 -20.38 6.34 6.86
CA GLN A 172 -20.76 7.49 7.67
C GLN A 172 -19.68 7.71 8.74
N PRO A 173 -18.72 8.61 8.47
CA PRO A 173 -17.67 8.94 9.43
C PRO A 173 -18.26 9.53 10.71
N LYS A 174 -17.65 9.20 11.84
CA LYS A 174 -18.01 9.73 13.16
C LYS A 174 -16.99 10.81 13.56
N GLU A 175 -17.36 11.64 14.53
CA GLU A 175 -16.41 12.57 15.15
C GLU A 175 -15.21 11.80 15.70
N ASN A 176 -14.01 12.34 15.47
CA ASN A 176 -12.74 11.73 15.87
C ASN A 176 -12.55 10.29 15.36
N SER A 177 -13.19 9.94 14.23
CA SER A 177 -12.99 8.61 13.63
C SER A 177 -11.58 8.46 13.07
N SER A 178 -11.07 7.23 13.11
CA SER A 178 -9.84 6.89 12.42
C SER A 178 -10.01 7.03 10.91
N ASN A 179 -8.93 7.31 10.20
CA ASN A 179 -8.92 7.22 8.75
C ASN A 179 -9.46 5.87 8.26
N GLN A 180 -10.17 5.88 7.15
CA GLN A 180 -10.74 4.69 6.54
C GLN A 180 -10.08 4.45 5.18
N TYR A 181 -9.70 3.21 4.91
CA TYR A 181 -8.88 2.87 3.75
C TYR A 181 -9.56 1.79 2.93
N PHE A 182 -9.71 2.04 1.63
CA PHE A 182 -10.31 1.09 0.71
C PHE A 182 -9.49 0.98 -0.57
N GLN A 183 -9.44 -0.23 -1.11
CA GLN A 183 -8.86 -0.53 -2.40
C GLN A 183 -9.95 -0.81 -3.42
N ILE A 184 -9.87 -0.16 -4.57
CA ILE A 184 -10.73 -0.37 -5.72
C ILE A 184 -10.02 -1.35 -6.66
N SER A 185 -10.73 -2.41 -7.04
CA SER A 185 -10.20 -3.43 -7.94
C SER A 185 -10.96 -3.51 -9.26
N ALA A 186 -10.21 -3.81 -10.32
CA ALA A 186 -10.75 -4.00 -11.66
C ALA A 186 -11.57 -5.29 -11.78
N ALA A 187 -12.20 -5.45 -12.96
CA ALA A 187 -12.91 -6.68 -13.28
C ALA A 187 -11.93 -7.86 -13.30
N LYS A 188 -12.30 -8.96 -12.66
CA LYS A 188 -11.55 -10.22 -12.67
C LYS A 188 -12.45 -11.34 -13.12
N ILE A 189 -11.97 -12.11 -14.10
CA ILE A 189 -12.56 -13.38 -14.51
C ILE A 189 -11.65 -14.46 -13.95
N LYS A 190 -12.22 -15.40 -13.20
CA LYS A 190 -11.52 -16.57 -12.68
C LYS A 190 -12.28 -17.82 -13.06
N SER A 191 -11.55 -18.92 -13.23
CA SER A 191 -12.18 -20.23 -13.33
C SER A 191 -12.97 -20.54 -12.05
N ASP A 192 -14.08 -21.22 -12.20
CA ASP A 192 -14.86 -21.73 -11.07
C ASP A 192 -14.18 -22.97 -10.49
N GLU A 193 -13.89 -22.92 -9.19
CA GLU A 193 -13.20 -23.99 -8.45
C GLU A 193 -14.18 -24.96 -7.77
N THR A 194 -15.50 -24.77 -7.93
CA THR A 194 -16.55 -25.61 -7.29
C THR A 194 -16.74 -27.00 -7.91
N GLY A 195 -15.92 -27.38 -8.89
CA GLY A 195 -15.89 -28.73 -9.47
C GLY A 195 -16.91 -29.01 -10.60
N VAL A 196 -17.83 -28.09 -10.89
CA VAL A 196 -18.81 -28.23 -12.00
C VAL A 196 -18.30 -27.63 -13.31
N GLY A 197 -17.20 -26.88 -13.27
CA GLY A 197 -16.70 -26.10 -14.40
C GLY A 197 -17.55 -24.85 -14.63
N GLY A 198 -16.92 -23.68 -14.70
CA GLY A 198 -17.62 -22.41 -14.81
C GLY A 198 -16.65 -21.23 -14.82
N LEU A 199 -17.20 -20.02 -14.98
CA LEU A 199 -16.46 -18.76 -14.91
C LEU A 199 -17.07 -17.87 -13.83
N ASN A 200 -16.25 -17.44 -12.87
CA ASN A 200 -16.60 -16.44 -11.87
C ASN A 200 -16.18 -15.05 -12.37
N LEU A 201 -17.17 -14.19 -12.63
CA LEU A 201 -16.96 -12.80 -13.01
C LEU A 201 -17.20 -11.88 -11.82
N LYS A 202 -16.16 -11.18 -11.36
CA LYS A 202 -16.28 -10.00 -10.50
C LYS A 202 -16.07 -8.76 -11.35
N SER A 203 -17.09 -7.92 -11.52
CA SER A 203 -16.95 -6.76 -12.40
C SER A 203 -16.11 -5.63 -11.78
N GLY A 204 -16.10 -5.49 -10.46
CA GLY A 204 -15.19 -4.61 -9.72
C GLY A 204 -15.55 -4.65 -8.24
N ASP A 205 -14.55 -4.51 -7.37
CA ASP A 205 -14.73 -4.68 -5.93
C ASP A 205 -14.17 -3.50 -5.14
N ILE A 206 -14.73 -3.26 -3.96
CA ILE A 206 -14.26 -2.27 -2.99
C ILE A 206 -13.90 -3.03 -1.72
N ILE A 207 -12.61 -3.07 -1.39
CA ILE A 207 -12.05 -3.91 -0.34
C ILE A 207 -11.51 -3.01 0.77
N GLY A 208 -11.93 -3.22 2.01
CA GLY A 208 -11.32 -2.53 3.16
C GLY A 208 -9.85 -2.93 3.34
N LEU A 209 -8.98 -1.97 3.59
CA LEU A 209 -7.57 -2.19 3.85
C LEU A 209 -7.25 -2.06 5.33
N GLU A 210 -6.36 -2.92 5.81
CA GLU A 210 -5.71 -2.73 7.11
C GLU A 210 -4.79 -1.49 7.04
N LYS A 211 -4.77 -0.72 8.12
CA LYS A 211 -4.12 0.60 8.17
C LYS A 211 -2.63 0.55 7.85
N SER A 212 -1.88 -0.38 8.42
CA SER A 212 -0.43 -0.52 8.19
C SER A 212 -0.14 -0.73 6.71
N TYR A 213 -0.91 -1.61 6.05
CA TYR A 213 -0.76 -1.83 4.61
C TYR A 213 -1.18 -0.61 3.78
N ALA A 214 -2.30 0.04 4.12
CA ALA A 214 -2.77 1.23 3.39
C ALA A 214 -1.80 2.42 3.51
N GLU A 215 -1.21 2.63 4.69
CA GLU A 215 -0.21 3.67 4.88
C GLU A 215 1.08 3.36 4.14
N PHE A 216 1.47 2.09 4.03
CA PHE A 216 2.53 1.68 3.12
C PHE A 216 2.20 1.98 1.65
N LEU A 217 1.00 1.64 1.18
CA LEU A 217 0.55 1.99 -0.18
C LEU A 217 0.61 3.50 -0.42
N SER A 218 0.29 4.32 0.59
CA SER A 218 0.33 5.80 0.47
C SER A 218 1.74 6.36 0.27
N VAL A 219 2.78 5.58 0.59
CA VAL A 219 4.19 5.93 0.31
C VAL A 219 4.57 5.58 -1.12
N ILE A 220 4.12 4.44 -1.62
CA ILE A 220 4.56 3.89 -2.91
C ILE A 220 3.64 4.24 -4.09
N TYR A 221 2.46 4.80 -3.82
CA TYR A 221 1.48 5.23 -4.82
C TYR A 221 1.41 6.76 -4.91
N ASN A 222 1.02 7.24 -6.09
CA ASN A 222 0.87 8.67 -6.32
C ASN A 222 -0.42 9.18 -5.68
N LYS A 223 -0.34 10.27 -4.92
CA LYS A 223 -1.54 10.98 -4.46
C LYS A 223 -2.15 11.73 -5.65
N GLN A 224 -3.37 11.37 -6.01
CA GLN A 224 -4.15 12.05 -7.02
C GLN A 224 -5.08 13.08 -6.36
N LYS A 225 -5.24 14.25 -7.00
CA LYS A 225 -6.27 15.20 -6.60
C LYS A 225 -7.66 14.65 -6.96
N ALA A 226 -8.63 14.92 -6.11
CA ALA A 226 -10.03 14.80 -6.48
C ALA A 226 -10.37 15.98 -7.39
N GLU A 227 -10.41 15.74 -8.70
CA GLU A 227 -10.91 16.68 -9.71
C GLU A 227 -12.26 16.20 -10.22
#